data_AF-A0A948XKS1-F1
#
_entry.id   AF-A0A948XKS1-F1
#
_cell.length_a   1.000
_cell.length_b   1.000
_cell.length_c   1.000
_cell.angle_alpha   90.00
_cell.angle_beta   90.00
_cell.angle_gamma   90.00
#
_symmetry.space_group_name_H-M   'P 1'
#
loop_
_entity.id
_entity.type
_entity.pdbx_description
1 polymer ?
#
loop_
_entity_poly.entity_id
_entity_poly.type
_entity_poly.pdbx_seq_one_letter_code
_entity_poly.pdbx_strand_id
1 'polypeptide(L)'
;MKKGLVFDRRRDVHQGLRSPPKDARLFPVSSTGYFSDISRFDSLVSGCRRMLLRIRALFPFDLFPDEVIIDECKVSVVFHEFFFSEDIHSINIEMIRDVDIETGPFFAKLQIVPDGYPSKPLVVRYLKKRDAIRARSIIQGLMVVKRRNIDLGKVNDADLVDKLEMLGKTHKD
;
A
#
# COMPACT_ATOMS: atom_id res chain seq x y z
N MET A 1 36.67 1.38 22.01
CA MET A 1 35.55 0.79 21.24
C MET A 1 35.30 -0.63 21.74
N LYS A 2 34.22 -0.87 22.51
CA LYS A 2 33.80 -2.22 22.90
C LYS A 2 32.71 -2.68 21.93
N LYS A 3 32.98 -3.71 21.11
CA LYS A 3 31.97 -4.38 20.28
C LYS A 3 31.07 -5.19 21.22
N GLY A 4 29.80 -4.82 21.33
CA GLY A 4 28.79 -5.63 22.01
C GLY A 4 28.32 -6.75 21.07
N LEU A 5 28.37 -7.99 21.54
CA LEU A 5 27.71 -9.14 20.91
C LEU A 5 26.25 -9.12 21.36
N VAL A 6 25.32 -8.94 20.41
CA VAL A 6 23.88 -9.05 20.68
C VAL A 6 23.39 -10.37 20.09
N PHE A 7 22.79 -11.20 20.95
CA PHE A 7 22.21 -12.49 20.60
C PHE A 7 20.83 -12.27 19.94
N ASP A 8 20.67 -12.74 18.70
CA ASP A 8 19.39 -12.66 17.98
C ASP A 8 18.37 -13.61 18.65
N ARG A 9 17.35 -13.01 19.29
CA ARG A 9 16.33 -13.72 20.08
C ARG A 9 15.09 -14.12 19.26
N ARG A 10 15.07 -13.92 17.94
CA ARG A 10 13.82 -14.08 17.15
C ARG A 10 13.46 -15.50 16.71
N ARG A 11 14.15 -16.56 17.16
CA ARG A 11 13.77 -17.94 16.81
C ARG A 11 13.39 -18.89 17.94
N ASP A 12 13.55 -18.51 19.21
CA ASP A 12 13.34 -19.44 20.32
C ASP A 12 12.35 -18.87 21.35
N VAL A 13 11.06 -18.89 21.05
CA VAL A 13 10.00 -18.60 22.06
C VAL A 13 9.47 -19.88 22.71
N HIS A 14 9.76 -21.07 22.17
CA HIS A 14 9.38 -22.33 22.79
C HIS A 14 10.49 -23.37 22.71
N GLN A 15 11.53 -23.22 23.54
CA GLN A 15 12.24 -24.35 24.17
C GLN A 15 13.32 -23.80 25.11
N GLY A 16 13.40 -24.38 26.31
CA GLY A 16 14.28 -23.94 27.38
C GLY A 16 15.74 -23.78 26.95
N LEU A 17 16.43 -22.89 27.66
CA LEU A 17 17.85 -22.56 27.60
C LEU A 17 18.74 -23.76 27.21
N ARG A 18 18.89 -24.03 25.91
CA ARG A 18 19.94 -24.91 25.40
C ARG A 18 21.09 -24.01 24.96
N SER A 19 22.26 -24.29 25.52
CA SER A 19 23.51 -23.66 25.13
C SER A 19 23.68 -23.70 23.61
N PRO A 20 24.21 -22.63 22.99
CA PRO A 20 24.36 -22.59 21.55
C PRO A 20 25.22 -23.77 21.04
N PRO A 21 24.90 -24.31 19.86
CA PRO A 21 25.66 -25.43 19.27
C PRO A 21 27.14 -25.02 19.08
N LYS A 22 28.06 -25.96 19.38
CA LYS A 22 29.52 -25.71 19.46
C LYS A 22 30.15 -25.27 18.12
N ASP A 23 29.40 -25.39 17.04
CA ASP A 23 29.73 -25.09 15.65
C ASP A 23 29.06 -23.81 15.13
N ALA A 24 28.44 -23.01 16.01
CA ALA A 24 27.88 -21.72 15.66
C ALA A 24 28.97 -20.78 15.11
N ARG A 25 29.01 -20.63 13.79
CA ARG A 25 29.87 -19.65 13.11
C ARG A 25 29.37 -18.25 13.44
N LEU A 26 30.15 -17.51 14.23
CA LEU A 26 29.97 -16.08 14.43
C LEU A 26 30.22 -15.38 13.09
N PHE A 27 29.17 -15.04 12.37
CA PHE A 27 29.28 -14.18 11.20
C PHE A 27 29.71 -12.78 11.67
N PRO A 28 30.75 -12.18 11.09
CA PRO A 28 31.08 -10.79 11.38
C PRO A 28 29.97 -9.91 10.82
N VAL A 29 29.06 -9.45 11.67
CA VAL A 29 28.07 -8.43 11.31
C VAL A 29 28.82 -7.11 11.16
N SER A 30 28.97 -6.64 9.92
CA SER A 30 29.57 -5.34 9.63
C SER A 30 28.58 -4.24 10.04
N SER A 31 28.94 -3.45 11.04
CA SER A 31 28.11 -2.38 11.60
C SER A 31 27.75 -1.27 10.59
N THR A 32 28.48 -1.19 9.48
CA THR A 32 28.26 -0.22 8.40
C THR A 32 27.01 -0.51 7.57
N GLY A 33 26.64 -1.78 7.38
CA GLY A 33 25.42 -2.15 6.64
C GLY A 33 24.14 -1.80 7.40
N TYR A 34 24.14 -2.07 8.71
CA TYR A 34 22.98 -1.87 9.59
C TYR A 34 22.52 -0.41 9.67
N PHE A 35 23.45 0.55 9.71
CA PHE A 35 23.11 1.97 9.75
C PHE A 35 22.48 2.44 8.43
N SER A 36 22.94 1.88 7.30
CA SER A 36 22.36 2.18 5.98
C SER A 36 20.93 1.65 5.85
N ASP A 37 20.65 0.46 6.40
CA ASP A 37 19.33 -0.15 6.33
C ASP A 37 18.30 0.56 7.21
N ILE A 38 18.69 1.07 8.38
CA ILE A 38 17.82 1.92 9.21
C ILE A 38 17.43 3.21 8.48
N SER A 39 18.41 3.90 7.88
CA SER A 39 18.13 5.14 7.14
C SER A 39 17.21 4.92 5.92
N ARG A 40 17.36 3.77 5.24
CA ARG A 40 16.46 3.35 4.15
C ARG A 40 15.07 3.04 4.68
N PHE A 41 14.97 2.31 5.78
CA PHE A 41 13.69 1.98 6.40
C PHE A 41 12.93 3.25 6.82
N ASP A 42 13.59 4.20 7.47
CA ASP A 42 12.99 5.47 7.88
C ASP A 42 12.49 6.28 6.68
N SER A 43 13.23 6.27 5.56
CA SER A 43 12.80 6.91 4.32
C SER A 43 11.55 6.27 3.72
N LEU A 44 11.43 4.94 3.80
CA LEU A 44 10.24 4.21 3.35
C LEU A 44 9.03 4.50 4.23
N VAL A 45 9.20 4.47 5.56
CA VAL A 45 8.13 4.78 6.52
C VAL A 45 7.63 6.21 6.31
N SER A 46 8.53 7.15 6.08
CA SER A 46 8.19 8.56 5.84
C SER A 46 7.40 8.74 4.54
N GLY A 47 7.79 8.06 3.45
CA GLY A 47 7.05 8.09 2.18
C GLY A 47 5.68 7.42 2.26
N CYS A 48 5.51 6.36 3.05
CA CYS A 48 4.26 5.61 3.11
C CYS A 48 3.18 6.19 4.05
N ARG A 49 3.41 7.32 4.72
CA ARG A 49 2.50 7.86 5.74
C ARG A 49 1.43 8.81 5.18
N ARG A 50 1.57 9.27 3.94
CA ARG A 50 0.68 10.26 3.34
C ARG A 50 -0.52 9.59 2.65
N MET A 51 -1.72 9.95 3.12
CA MET A 51 -3.00 9.58 2.50
C MET A 51 -3.32 10.56 1.38
N LEU A 52 -3.51 10.05 0.16
CA LEU A 52 -3.73 10.85 -1.04
C LEU A 52 -5.21 11.05 -1.34
N LEU A 53 -6.02 10.00 -1.12
CA LEU A 53 -7.44 10.04 -1.37
C LEU A 53 -8.19 9.02 -0.49
N ARG A 54 -9.35 9.42 0.03
CA ARG A 54 -10.33 8.53 0.63
C ARG A 54 -11.69 8.76 -0.01
N ILE A 55 -12.29 7.71 -0.56
CA ILE A 55 -13.61 7.74 -1.19
C ILE A 55 -14.51 6.68 -0.58
N ARG A 56 -15.81 6.93 -0.61
CA ARG A 56 -16.83 6.05 -0.03
C ARG A 56 -17.94 5.78 -1.03
N ALA A 57 -18.50 4.58 -1.01
CA ALA A 57 -19.71 4.23 -1.75
C ALA A 57 -20.93 5.06 -1.30
N LEU A 58 -21.96 5.11 -2.13
CA LEU A 58 -23.16 5.91 -1.89
C LEU A 58 -24.31 5.09 -1.26
N PHE A 59 -24.75 5.52 -0.08
CA PHE A 59 -26.05 5.16 0.51
C PHE A 59 -27.20 5.80 -0.30
N PRO A 60 -28.41 5.18 -0.46
CA PRO A 60 -28.95 3.98 0.19
C PRO A 60 -28.75 2.67 -0.58
N PHE A 61 -28.02 2.69 -1.70
CA PHE A 61 -27.80 1.50 -2.53
C PHE A 61 -26.79 0.53 -1.92
N ASP A 62 -26.01 1.03 -0.95
CA ASP A 62 -25.17 0.25 -0.07
C ASP A 62 -25.52 0.63 1.38
N LEU A 63 -26.03 -0.31 2.16
CA LEU A 63 -26.40 -0.09 3.57
C LEU A 63 -25.17 0.08 4.45
N PHE A 64 -24.03 -0.45 4.01
CA PHE A 64 -22.75 -0.40 4.71
C PHE A 64 -21.68 0.03 3.71
N PRO A 65 -21.60 1.35 3.41
CA PRO A 65 -20.83 1.82 2.27
C PRO A 65 -19.34 1.51 2.37
N ASP A 66 -18.84 0.71 1.44
CA ASP A 66 -17.42 0.40 1.31
C ASP A 66 -16.57 1.66 1.07
N GLU A 67 -15.30 1.59 1.48
CA GLU A 67 -14.34 2.67 1.32
C GLU A 67 -13.10 2.24 0.57
N VAL A 68 -12.53 3.18 -0.19
CA VAL A 68 -11.21 3.04 -0.81
C VAL A 68 -10.31 4.13 -0.25
N ILE A 69 -9.18 3.71 0.30
CA ILE A 69 -8.13 4.57 0.86
C ILE A 69 -6.88 4.36 0.01
N ILE A 70 -6.35 5.44 -0.54
CA ILE A 70 -5.14 5.43 -1.37
C ILE A 70 -4.05 6.17 -0.61
N ASP A 71 -3.01 5.41 -0.25
CA ASP A 71 -1.76 5.91 0.28
C ASP A 71 -0.67 5.83 -0.81
N GLU A 72 0.48 6.46 -0.58
CA GLU A 72 1.60 6.42 -1.55
C GLU A 72 2.17 5.03 -1.82
N CYS A 73 2.02 4.12 -0.87
CA CYS A 73 2.62 2.78 -0.94
C CYS A 73 1.60 1.67 -1.17
N LYS A 74 0.33 1.90 -0.85
CA LYS A 74 -0.72 0.89 -0.90
C LYS A 74 -2.08 1.49 -1.20
N VAL A 75 -2.98 0.64 -1.69
CA VAL A 75 -4.41 0.91 -1.74
C VAL A 75 -5.10 -0.05 -0.79
N SER A 76 -5.96 0.48 0.07
CA SER A 76 -6.75 -0.28 1.03
C SER A 76 -8.23 -0.15 0.68
N VAL A 77 -8.94 -1.27 0.68
CA VAL A 77 -10.40 -1.31 0.59
C VAL A 77 -10.95 -1.78 1.93
N VAL A 78 -11.87 -1.00 2.51
CA VAL A 78 -12.56 -1.32 3.75
C VAL A 78 -13.96 -1.79 3.36
N PHE A 79 -14.20 -3.08 3.52
CA PHE A 79 -15.52 -3.67 3.34
C PHE A 79 -16.29 -3.59 4.65
N HIS A 80 -17.46 -2.95 4.63
CA HIS A 80 -18.29 -2.86 5.81
C HIS A 80 -19.38 -3.93 5.73
N GLU A 81 -19.45 -4.77 6.76
CA GLU A 81 -20.42 -5.86 6.84
C GLU A 81 -21.42 -5.63 7.99
N PHE A 82 -22.42 -6.50 8.05
CA PHE A 82 -23.46 -6.48 9.09
C PHE A 82 -22.83 -6.61 10.49
N PHE A 83 -23.48 -6.02 11.51
CA PHE A 83 -22.98 -5.96 12.90
C PHE A 83 -21.73 -5.09 13.14
N PHE A 84 -21.49 -4.07 12.29
CA PHE A 84 -20.35 -3.16 12.44
C PHE A 84 -18.99 -3.87 12.33
N SER A 85 -18.93 -5.00 11.62
CA SER A 85 -17.65 -5.63 11.27
C SER A 85 -17.05 -4.99 10.03
N GLU A 86 -15.73 -4.91 10.01
CA GLU A 86 -14.96 -4.34 8.90
C GLU A 86 -13.90 -5.36 8.46
N ASP A 87 -13.77 -5.57 7.15
CA ASP A 87 -12.69 -6.35 6.55
C ASP A 87 -11.82 -5.44 5.67
N ILE A 88 -10.53 -5.38 5.97
CA ILE A 88 -9.60 -4.44 5.35
C ILE A 88 -8.63 -5.20 4.45
N HIS A 89 -8.77 -5.02 3.15
CA HIS A 89 -7.87 -5.60 2.15
C HIS A 89 -6.92 -4.54 1.63
N SER A 90 -5.61 -4.78 1.78
CA SER A 90 -4.58 -3.83 1.32
C SER A 90 -3.67 -4.47 0.27
N ILE A 91 -3.43 -3.76 -0.82
CA ILE A 91 -2.52 -4.16 -1.89
C ILE A 91 -1.46 -3.07 -2.05
N ASN A 92 -0.17 -3.45 -2.01
CA ASN A 92 0.91 -2.53 -2.31
C ASN A 92 0.83 -2.07 -3.77
N ILE A 93 1.11 -0.78 -4.04
CA ILE A 93 1.07 -0.22 -5.41
C ILE A 93 1.93 -1.05 -6.38
N GLU A 94 3.07 -1.55 -5.91
CA GLU A 94 4.00 -2.38 -6.70
C GLU A 94 3.40 -3.72 -7.14
N MET A 95 2.42 -4.23 -6.38
CA MET A 95 1.71 -5.48 -6.67
C MET A 95 0.40 -5.25 -7.42
N ILE A 96 0.06 -4.02 -7.79
CA ILE A 96 -1.11 -3.75 -8.62
C ILE A 96 -0.69 -3.93 -10.08
N ARG A 97 -1.34 -4.88 -10.75
CA ARG A 97 -1.15 -5.12 -12.18
C ARG A 97 -1.97 -4.14 -13.00
N ASP A 98 -3.24 -3.98 -12.63
CA ASP A 98 -4.17 -3.10 -13.34
C ASP A 98 -5.22 -2.48 -12.40
N VAL A 99 -5.79 -1.36 -12.86
CA VAL A 99 -6.90 -0.68 -12.19
C VAL A 99 -7.91 -0.17 -13.23
N ASP A 100 -9.13 -0.69 -13.11
CA ASP A 100 -10.21 -0.46 -14.05
C ASP A 100 -11.39 0.23 -13.40
N ILE A 101 -12.11 1.01 -14.20
CA ILE A 101 -13.41 1.56 -13.82
C ILE A 101 -14.48 1.14 -14.83
N GLU A 102 -15.64 0.80 -14.31
CA GLU A 102 -16.85 0.63 -15.11
C GLU A 102 -17.85 1.70 -14.68
N THR A 103 -18.23 2.58 -15.61
CA THR A 103 -19.14 3.70 -15.34
C THR A 103 -20.54 3.39 -15.87
N GLY A 104 -21.53 3.41 -14.98
CA GLY A 104 -22.96 3.41 -15.35
C GLY A 104 -23.52 4.83 -15.45
N PRO A 105 -24.86 5.00 -15.56
CA PRO A 105 -25.51 6.32 -15.64
C PRO A 105 -25.37 7.17 -14.36
N PHE A 106 -25.35 6.54 -13.18
CA PHE A 106 -25.30 7.24 -11.89
C PHE A 106 -24.04 6.96 -11.08
N PHE A 107 -23.51 5.74 -11.19
CA PHE A 107 -22.42 5.27 -10.35
C PHE A 107 -21.27 4.69 -11.18
N ALA A 108 -20.17 4.43 -10.50
CA ALA A 108 -19.04 3.69 -11.04
C ALA A 108 -18.67 2.53 -10.12
N LYS A 109 -18.04 1.52 -10.73
CA LYS A 109 -17.37 0.41 -10.07
C LYS A 109 -15.88 0.57 -10.27
N LEU A 110 -15.10 0.51 -9.19
CA LEU A 110 -13.64 0.49 -9.22
C LEU A 110 -13.17 -0.95 -9.02
N GLN A 111 -12.26 -1.42 -9.85
CA GLN A 111 -11.67 -2.76 -9.77
C GLN A 111 -10.15 -2.66 -9.74
N ILE A 112 -9.54 -3.19 -8.69
CA ILE A 112 -8.09 -3.24 -8.49
C ILE A 112 -7.65 -4.69 -8.68
N VAL A 113 -6.79 -4.92 -9.67
CA VAL A 113 -6.34 -6.25 -10.06
C VAL A 113 -4.91 -6.45 -9.52
N PRO A 114 -4.71 -7.31 -8.50
CA PRO A 114 -3.37 -7.65 -8.05
C PRO A 114 -2.62 -8.44 -9.12
N ASP A 115 -1.29 -8.35 -9.05
CA ASP A 115 -0.37 -9.24 -9.76
C ASP A 115 -0.26 -10.59 -9.03
N GLY A 116 0.04 -11.66 -9.75
CA GLY A 116 0.13 -13.04 -9.23
C GLY A 116 -1.13 -13.90 -9.42
N TYR A 117 -1.03 -15.19 -9.06
CA TYR A 117 -2.09 -16.19 -9.23
C TYR A 117 -2.23 -17.08 -7.98
N PRO A 118 -3.46 -17.37 -7.50
CA PRO A 118 -4.74 -16.78 -7.92
C PRO A 118 -4.92 -15.36 -7.32
N SER A 119 -5.15 -14.35 -8.15
CA SER A 119 -5.42 -12.97 -7.72
C SER A 119 -6.92 -12.67 -7.84
N LYS A 120 -7.63 -12.58 -6.72
CA LYS A 120 -9.01 -12.08 -6.68
C LYS A 120 -8.96 -10.54 -6.78
N PRO A 121 -9.62 -9.91 -7.75
CA PRO A 121 -9.70 -8.45 -7.80
C PRO A 121 -10.44 -7.88 -6.58
N LEU A 122 -9.99 -6.75 -6.07
CA LEU A 122 -10.77 -5.95 -5.12
C LEU A 122 -11.74 -5.09 -5.91
N VAL A 123 -13.03 -5.20 -5.60
CA VAL A 123 -14.10 -4.54 -6.36
C VAL A 123 -14.94 -3.71 -5.40
N VAL A 124 -15.05 -2.41 -5.66
CA VAL A 124 -15.91 -1.48 -4.92
C VAL A 124 -16.96 -0.92 -5.86
N ARG A 125 -18.23 -1.01 -5.46
CA ARG A 125 -19.40 -0.60 -6.28
C ARG A 125 -19.99 0.70 -5.74
N TYR A 126 -20.92 1.26 -6.51
CA TYR A 126 -21.73 2.42 -6.10
C TYR A 126 -20.92 3.68 -5.73
N LEU A 127 -19.73 3.84 -6.32
CA LEU A 127 -18.91 5.03 -6.15
C LEU A 127 -19.47 6.18 -7.00
N LYS A 128 -19.28 7.43 -6.56
CA LYS A 128 -19.46 8.60 -7.42
C LYS A 128 -18.51 8.49 -8.60
N LYS A 129 -19.00 8.73 -9.82
CA LYS A 129 -18.18 8.63 -11.04
C LYS A 129 -16.89 9.44 -10.95
N ARG A 130 -17.00 10.71 -10.56
CA ARG A 130 -15.86 11.62 -10.43
C ARG A 130 -14.81 11.08 -9.44
N ASP A 131 -15.27 10.47 -8.34
CA ASP A 131 -14.41 9.97 -7.28
C ASP A 131 -13.70 8.68 -7.74
N ALA A 132 -14.41 7.80 -8.45
CA ALA A 132 -13.84 6.59 -9.04
C ALA A 132 -12.83 6.88 -10.17
N ILE A 133 -13.14 7.85 -11.05
CA ILE A 133 -12.22 8.30 -12.11
C ILE A 133 -10.95 8.87 -11.48
N ARG A 134 -11.11 9.74 -10.48
CA ARG A 134 -9.98 10.34 -9.75
C ARG A 134 -9.13 9.28 -9.06
N ALA A 135 -9.76 8.34 -8.36
CA ALA A 135 -9.06 7.22 -7.71
C ALA A 135 -8.27 6.39 -8.72
N ARG A 136 -8.88 6.02 -9.86
CA ARG A 136 -8.18 5.29 -10.92
C ARG A 136 -6.95 6.05 -11.40
N SER A 137 -7.09 7.34 -11.71
CA SER A 137 -5.97 8.15 -12.19
C SER A 137 -4.85 8.29 -11.17
N ILE A 138 -5.16 8.50 -9.88
CA ILE A 138 -4.13 8.55 -8.83
C ILE A 138 -3.41 7.20 -8.72
N ILE A 139 -4.14 6.08 -8.68
CA ILE A 139 -3.54 4.75 -8.58
C ILE A 139 -2.63 4.47 -9.79
N GLN A 140 -3.08 4.80 -11.01
CA GLN A 140 -2.25 4.67 -12.21
C GLN A 140 -1.00 5.55 -12.17
N GLY A 141 -1.13 6.80 -11.71
CA GLY A 141 0.01 7.70 -11.50
C GLY A 141 1.03 7.10 -10.52
N LEU A 142 0.57 6.56 -9.40
CA LEU A 142 1.43 5.88 -8.43
C LEU A 142 2.13 4.65 -9.03
N MET A 143 1.42 3.84 -9.82
CA MET A 143 2.01 2.70 -10.50
C MET A 143 3.16 3.13 -11.43
N VAL A 144 3.00 4.24 -12.17
CA VAL A 144 4.06 4.79 -13.04
C VAL A 144 5.25 5.29 -12.22
N VAL A 145 5.01 6.03 -11.14
CA VAL A 145 6.05 6.54 -10.24
C VAL A 145 6.87 5.40 -9.65
N LYS A 146 6.21 4.36 -9.13
CA LYS A 146 6.88 3.19 -8.54
C LYS A 146 7.69 2.40 -9.57
N ARG A 147 7.13 2.15 -10.76
CA ARG A 147 7.85 1.50 -11.87
C ARG A 147 9.11 2.26 -12.30
N ARG A 148 9.11 3.59 -12.14
CA ARG A 148 10.26 4.46 -12.44
C ARG A 148 11.18 4.72 -11.25
N ASN A 149 10.92 4.11 -10.09
CA ASN A 149 11.67 4.30 -8.85
C ASN A 149 11.79 5.78 -8.44
N ILE A 150 10.73 6.56 -8.64
CA ILE A 150 10.69 7.98 -8.26
C ILE A 150 10.33 8.08 -6.77
N ASP A 151 11.17 8.79 -6.02
CA ASP A 151 10.95 9.10 -4.61
C ASP A 151 9.97 10.28 -4.45
N LEU A 152 8.77 9.99 -3.98
CA LEU A 152 7.73 10.98 -3.73
C LEU A 152 7.96 11.79 -2.46
N GLY A 153 8.82 11.35 -1.54
CA GLY A 153 9.06 12.01 -0.24
C GLY A 153 9.61 13.43 -0.37
N LYS A 154 10.12 13.80 -1.55
CA LYS A 154 10.67 15.13 -1.87
C LYS A 154 9.68 16.07 -2.56
N VAL A 155 8.49 15.58 -2.92
CA VAL A 155 7.45 16.36 -3.58
C VAL A 155 6.54 16.97 -2.53
N ASN A 156 6.28 18.29 -2.64
CA ASN A 156 5.37 19.02 -1.77
C ASN A 156 3.92 18.51 -1.89
N ASP A 157 3.22 18.47 -0.76
CA ASP A 157 1.92 17.81 -0.60
C ASP A 157 0.80 18.45 -1.44
N ALA A 158 0.82 19.78 -1.60
CA ALA A 158 -0.26 20.52 -2.25
C ALA A 158 -0.46 20.13 -3.73
N ASP A 159 0.61 19.80 -4.44
CA ASP A 159 0.54 19.48 -5.88
C ASP A 159 0.59 17.98 -6.17
N LEU A 160 0.91 17.15 -5.18
CA LEU A 160 1.23 15.75 -5.41
C LEU A 160 0.04 14.99 -6.00
N VAL A 161 -1.14 15.16 -5.41
CA VAL A 161 -2.36 14.50 -5.86
C VAL A 161 -2.71 14.89 -7.28
N ASP A 162 -2.63 16.18 -7.62
CA ASP A 162 -2.98 16.67 -8.96
C ASP A 162 -1.97 16.19 -10.00
N LYS A 163 -0.67 16.16 -9.68
CA LYS A 163 0.37 15.59 -10.54
C LYS A 163 0.19 14.09 -10.77
N LEU A 164 -0.15 13.34 -9.73
CA LEU A 164 -0.45 11.90 -9.83
C LEU A 164 -1.69 11.66 -10.68
N GLU A 165 -2.74 12.44 -10.46
CA GLU A 165 -3.97 12.38 -11.25
C GLU A 165 -3.67 12.67 -12.73
N MET A 166 -2.93 13.75 -13.04
CA MET A 166 -2.51 14.07 -14.41
C MET A 166 -1.68 12.96 -15.05
N LEU A 167 -0.76 12.35 -14.29
CA LEU A 167 0.11 11.28 -14.80
C LEU A 167 -0.67 10.02 -15.15
N GLY A 168 -1.74 9.71 -14.41
CA GLY A 168 -2.61 8.56 -14.66
C GLY A 168 -3.88 8.88 -15.42
N LYS A 169 -4.04 10.08 -16.01
CA LYS A 169 -5.17 10.37 -16.89
C LYS A 169 -5.04 9.58 -18.19
N THR A 170 -6.17 9.04 -18.64
CA THR A 170 -6.30 8.47 -19.99
C THR A 170 -6.94 9.54 -20.87
N HIS A 171 -6.42 9.77 -22.09
CA HIS A 171 -6.86 10.82 -23.04
C HIS A 171 -8.28 10.65 -23.62
N LYS A 172 -9.20 10.04 -22.87
CA LYS A 172 -10.59 9.88 -23.29
C LYS A 172 -11.47 10.84 -22.47
N ASP A 173 -11.24 12.13 -22.70
CA ASP A 173 -12.16 13.25 -22.45
C ASP A 173 -12.10 14.16 -23.68
#